data_AF-A0A1E4G621-F1
#
_entry.id   AF-A0A1E4G621-F1
#
_cell.length_a   1.000
_cell.length_b   1.000
_cell.length_c   1.000
_cell.angle_alpha   90.00
_cell.angle_beta   90.00
_cell.angle_gamma   90.00
#
_symmetry.space_group_name_H-M   'P 1'
#
loop_
_entity.id
_entity.type
_entity.pdbx_description
1 polymer ?
#
loop_
_entity_poly.entity_id
_entity_poly.type
_entity_poly.pdbx_seq_one_letter_code
_entity_poly.pdbx_strand_id
1 'polypeptide(L)'
;MTASRPATSAGGPPLDDPAPGRPGRCRDCRHWQPPPENLERDFEAFRLGLSRRRVKRPAGFCDRVLLGHAKIPAFSATDGNFSCRNFEPAPPKPPPKGGGFVTIWRGNRILWKGPEDEIPPRFRDDDPDPDAA
;
A
#
# COMPACT_ATOMS: atom_id res chain seq x y z
N MET A 1 16.29 43.56 17.92
CA MET A 1 16.23 43.00 16.56
C MET A 1 16.43 41.50 16.68
N THR A 2 15.34 40.74 16.77
CA THR A 2 15.39 39.29 17.03
C THR A 2 15.50 38.56 15.69
N ALA A 3 16.63 37.93 15.43
CA ALA A 3 16.89 37.20 14.19
C ALA A 3 15.95 35.98 14.10
N SER A 4 15.08 35.97 13.09
CA SER A 4 14.28 34.79 12.74
C SER A 4 15.11 33.87 11.85
N ARG A 5 15.30 32.62 12.29
CA ARG A 5 15.97 31.56 11.51
C ARG A 5 15.14 31.26 10.24
N PRO A 6 15.77 31.03 9.08
CA PRO A 6 15.02 30.64 7.90
C PRO A 6 14.43 29.23 8.12
N ALA A 7 13.10 29.14 8.03
CA ALA A 7 12.41 27.87 7.94
C ALA A 7 12.75 27.24 6.58
N THR A 8 13.49 26.14 6.59
CA THR A 8 13.69 25.32 5.40
C THR A 8 12.36 24.69 5.01
N SER A 9 11.76 25.23 3.96
CA SER A 9 10.51 24.74 3.36
C SER A 9 10.73 23.35 2.77
N ALA A 10 9.95 22.37 3.24
CA ALA A 10 9.80 21.05 2.63
C ALA A 10 9.01 21.11 1.31
N GLY A 11 9.32 22.08 0.44
CA GLY A 11 8.63 22.35 -0.81
C GLY A 11 9.24 21.53 -1.94
N GLY A 12 8.74 20.32 -2.16
CA GLY A 12 9.04 19.55 -3.36
C GLY A 12 8.61 20.29 -4.64
N PRO A 13 9.06 19.82 -5.82
CA PRO A 13 8.81 20.49 -7.10
C PRO A 13 7.28 20.62 -7.39
N PRO A 14 6.90 21.62 -8.22
CA PRO A 14 5.52 21.84 -8.65
C PRO A 14 4.93 20.58 -9.29
N LEU A 15 3.61 20.43 -9.18
CA LEU A 15 2.90 19.23 -9.62
C LEU A 15 2.01 19.51 -10.82
N ASP A 16 1.82 18.46 -11.64
CA ASP A 16 0.94 18.44 -12.80
C ASP A 16 -0.53 18.67 -12.42
N ASP A 17 -1.32 19.18 -13.36
CA ASP A 17 -2.74 19.46 -13.13
C ASP A 17 -3.52 18.19 -12.76
N PRO A 18 -4.47 18.28 -11.80
CA PRO A 18 -5.17 17.11 -11.31
C PRO A 18 -6.05 16.48 -12.39
N ALA A 19 -5.90 15.17 -12.58
CA ALA A 19 -6.75 14.41 -13.48
C ALA A 19 -8.24 14.57 -13.10
N PRO A 20 -9.13 14.89 -14.06
CA PRO A 20 -10.55 15.10 -13.78
C PRO A 20 -11.24 13.76 -13.55
N GLY A 21 -11.40 13.36 -12.29
CA GLY A 21 -12.11 12.13 -11.95
C GLY A 21 -11.96 11.75 -10.48
N ARG A 22 -12.80 12.34 -9.62
CA ARG A 22 -12.91 12.09 -8.16
C ARG A 22 -11.58 12.29 -7.41
N PRO A 23 -11.48 13.27 -6.49
CA PRO A 23 -10.23 13.46 -5.75
C PRO A 23 -9.90 12.16 -4.99
N GLY A 24 -8.76 11.55 -5.32
CA GLY A 24 -8.35 10.29 -4.72
C GLY A 24 -8.15 10.44 -3.22
N ARG A 25 -8.30 9.35 -2.47
CA ARG A 25 -8.17 9.37 -1.02
C ARG A 25 -6.70 9.26 -0.63
N CYS A 26 -6.33 9.87 0.49
CA CYS A 26 -4.97 9.78 1.00
C CYS A 26 -4.50 8.32 1.13
N ARG A 27 -5.32 7.38 1.60
CA ARG A 27 -4.93 5.95 1.69
C ARG A 27 -4.53 5.29 0.36
N ASP A 28 -4.99 5.85 -0.75
CA ASP A 28 -4.74 5.33 -2.09
C ASP A 28 -3.57 6.08 -2.77
N CYS A 29 -2.98 7.06 -2.08
CA CYS A 29 -1.93 7.93 -2.61
C CYS A 29 -0.54 7.29 -2.43
N ARG A 30 0.34 7.47 -3.41
CA ARG A 30 1.73 7.01 -3.34
C ARG A 30 2.52 7.63 -2.17
N HIS A 31 2.16 8.85 -1.77
CA HIS A 31 2.85 9.62 -0.72
C HIS A 31 2.22 9.44 0.67
N TRP A 32 1.33 8.47 0.82
CA TRP A 32 0.66 8.19 2.08
C TRP A 32 1.43 7.20 2.93
N GLN A 33 1.58 7.56 4.20
CA GLN A 33 2.11 6.72 5.25
C GLN A 33 0.96 6.41 6.22
N PRO A 34 0.54 5.13 6.35
CA PRO A 34 -0.54 4.76 7.25
C PRO A 34 -0.13 5.00 8.71
N PRO A 35 -1.12 5.19 9.61
CA PRO A 35 -0.83 5.20 11.04
C PRO A 35 -0.22 3.87 11.49
N PRO A 36 0.50 3.86 12.63
CA PRO A 36 0.99 2.64 13.26
C PRO A 36 -0.15 1.63 13.57
N GLU A 37 0.08 0.35 13.26
CA GLU A 37 -0.93 -0.72 13.40
C GLU A 37 -1.48 -0.86 14.82
N ASN A 38 -0.65 -0.61 15.84
CA ASN A 38 -1.07 -0.67 17.24
C ASN A 38 -2.13 0.40 17.56
N LEU A 39 -2.01 1.60 17.00
CA LEU A 39 -3.01 2.66 17.17
C LEU A 39 -4.31 2.34 16.44
N GLU A 40 -4.21 1.69 15.27
CA GLU A 40 -5.38 1.18 14.55
C GLU A 40 -6.12 0.11 15.34
N ARG A 41 -5.38 -0.85 15.90
CA ARG A 41 -5.94 -1.92 16.75
C ARG A 41 -6.60 -1.37 18.00
N ASP A 42 -5.95 -0.45 18.71
CA ASP A 42 -6.49 0.18 19.90
C ASP A 42 -7.79 0.94 19.59
N PHE A 43 -7.82 1.67 18.47
CA PHE A 43 -8.99 2.40 18.03
C PHE A 43 -10.13 1.47 17.60
N GLU A 44 -9.83 0.37 16.93
CA GLU A 44 -10.82 -0.63 16.56
C GLU A 44 -11.42 -1.31 17.79
N ALA A 45 -10.58 -1.69 18.77
CA ALA A 45 -11.05 -2.27 20.03
C ALA A 45 -11.97 -1.31 20.80
N PHE A 46 -11.64 -0.01 20.82
CA PHE A 46 -12.51 1.02 21.38
C PHE A 46 -13.82 1.15 20.59
N ARG A 47 -13.76 1.20 19.25
CA ARG A 47 -14.94 1.32 18.38
C ARG A 47 -15.91 0.14 18.51
N LEU A 48 -15.38 -1.07 18.67
CA LEU A 48 -16.16 -2.30 18.85
C LEU A 48 -16.65 -2.50 20.30
N GLY A 49 -16.32 -1.59 21.22
CA GLY A 49 -16.71 -1.69 22.64
C GLY A 49 -15.93 -2.77 23.42
N LEU A 50 -14.90 -3.37 22.82
CA LEU A 50 -14.01 -4.35 23.46
C LEU A 50 -13.05 -3.69 24.44
N SER A 51 -12.82 -2.37 24.30
CA SER A 51 -12.02 -1.56 25.21
C SER A 51 -12.82 -0.37 25.75
N ARG A 52 -12.70 -0.13 27.06
CA ARG A 52 -13.25 1.08 27.72
C ARG A 52 -12.32 2.29 27.62
N ARG A 53 -11.08 2.10 27.17
CA ARG A 53 -10.10 3.17 27.03
C ARG A 53 -10.48 4.04 25.83
N ARG A 54 -10.80 5.30 26.08
CA ARG A 54 -11.00 6.29 25.00
C ARG A 54 -9.67 6.56 24.32
N VAL A 55 -9.63 6.37 23.00
CA VAL A 55 -8.45 6.62 22.18
C VAL A 55 -8.82 7.52 21.00
N LYS A 56 -7.87 8.33 20.55
CA LYS A 56 -8.04 9.20 19.38
C LYS A 56 -8.13 8.35 18.12
N ARG A 57 -8.89 8.80 17.12
CA ARG A 57 -8.83 8.20 15.78
C ARG A 57 -7.39 8.29 15.26
N PRO A 58 -6.80 7.18 14.80
CA PRO A 58 -5.45 7.18 14.25
C PRO A 58 -5.44 8.00 12.96
N ALA A 59 -4.38 8.78 12.79
CA ALA A 59 -4.13 9.60 11.60
C ALA A 59 -2.81 9.16 10.98
N GLY A 60 -2.79 8.99 9.67
CA GLY A 60 -1.56 8.80 8.90
C GLY A 60 -1.01 10.14 8.46
N PHE A 61 0.01 10.09 7.62
CA PHE A 61 0.69 11.27 7.07
C PHE A 61 0.73 11.21 5.55
N CYS A 62 0.52 12.34 4.90
CA CYS A 62 0.72 12.48 3.47
C CYS A 62 1.63 13.68 3.20
N ASP A 63 2.72 13.45 2.47
CA ASP A 63 3.75 14.46 2.21
C ASP A 63 3.34 15.46 1.12
N ARG A 64 2.29 15.15 0.33
CA ARG A 64 1.87 15.94 -0.84
C ARG A 64 0.36 16.22 -0.88
N VAL A 65 -0.18 16.88 0.14
CA VAL A 65 -1.60 17.31 0.17
C VAL A 65 -1.73 18.77 -0.21
N LEU A 66 -2.71 19.09 -1.06
CA LEU A 66 -3.15 20.47 -1.27
C LEU A 66 -4.32 20.79 -0.34
N LEU A 67 -4.10 21.74 0.58
CA LEU A 67 -5.12 22.23 1.49
C LEU A 67 -5.86 23.43 0.88
N GLY A 68 -7.18 23.36 0.81
CA GLY A 68 -8.00 24.44 0.24
C GLY A 68 -7.64 24.74 -1.22
N HIS A 69 -7.48 26.03 -1.54
CA HIS A 69 -7.10 26.52 -2.89
C HIS A 69 -5.58 26.71 -3.07
N ALA A 70 -4.76 26.12 -2.20
CA ALA A 70 -3.31 26.20 -2.35
C ALA A 70 -2.84 25.53 -3.65
N LYS A 71 -1.77 26.08 -4.23
CA LYS A 71 -1.04 25.51 -5.39
C LYS A 71 0.24 24.76 -4.97
N ILE A 72 0.66 24.92 -3.72
CA ILE A 72 1.89 24.32 -3.19
C ILE A 72 1.49 23.14 -2.29
N PRO A 73 2.03 21.94 -2.54
CA PRO A 73 1.82 20.79 -1.66
C PRO A 73 2.34 21.04 -0.25
N ALA A 74 1.64 20.50 0.74
CA ALA A 74 2.03 20.55 2.13
C ALA A 74 2.00 19.15 2.75
N PHE A 75 2.81 18.98 3.78
CA PHE A 75 2.72 17.86 4.70
C PHE A 75 1.45 17.99 5.55
N SER A 76 0.68 16.91 5.68
CA SER A 76 -0.49 16.89 6.54
C SER A 76 -0.69 15.54 7.22
N ALA A 77 -0.90 15.58 8.54
CA ALA A 77 -1.47 14.48 9.29
C ALA A 77 -2.98 14.46 9.04
N THR A 78 -3.50 13.39 8.46
CA THR A 78 -4.92 13.31 8.07
C THR A 78 -5.46 11.89 8.25
N ASP A 79 -6.75 11.71 8.03
CA ASP A 79 -7.33 10.37 7.94
C ASP A 79 -7.17 9.80 6.53
N GLY A 80 -7.12 8.47 6.40
CA GLY A 80 -6.93 7.83 5.10
C GLY A 80 -8.06 8.07 4.10
N ASN A 81 -9.23 8.54 4.54
CA ASN A 81 -10.38 8.84 3.68
C ASN A 81 -10.41 10.29 3.21
N PHE A 82 -9.50 11.14 3.71
CA PHE A 82 -9.38 12.52 3.28
C PHE A 82 -9.08 12.61 1.79
N SER A 83 -9.77 13.49 1.08
CA SER A 83 -9.62 13.68 -0.35
C SER A 83 -8.45 14.62 -0.65
N CYS A 84 -7.50 14.16 -1.46
CA CYS A 84 -6.38 14.99 -1.90
C CYS A 84 -6.70 15.58 -3.28
N ARG A 85 -6.51 16.90 -3.46
CA ARG A 85 -6.61 17.53 -4.78
C ARG A 85 -5.41 17.21 -5.67
N ASN A 86 -4.26 16.92 -5.08
CA ASN A 86 -3.05 16.50 -5.76
C ASN A 86 -2.82 15.00 -5.52
N PHE A 87 -3.73 14.19 -6.03
CA PHE A 87 -3.69 12.76 -5.82
C PHE A 87 -2.77 12.11 -6.85
N GLU A 88 -1.75 11.38 -6.37
CA GLU A 88 -0.94 10.49 -7.19
C GLU A 88 -1.25 9.05 -6.78
N PRO A 89 -1.82 8.20 -7.65
CA PRO A 89 -2.20 6.84 -7.28
C PRO A 89 -0.98 6.03 -6.85
N ALA A 90 -1.10 5.30 -5.74
CA ALA A 90 -0.11 4.31 -5.36
C ALA A 90 0.05 3.28 -6.49
N PRO A 91 1.29 2.85 -6.80
CA PRO A 91 1.49 1.81 -7.80
C PRO A 91 0.71 0.55 -7.38
N PRO A 92 0.11 -0.18 -8.33
CA PRO A 92 -0.56 -1.44 -8.01
C PRO A 92 0.42 -2.33 -7.27
N LYS A 93 -0.03 -2.89 -6.13
CA LYS A 93 0.78 -3.86 -5.40
C LYS A 93 1.12 -5.00 -6.37
N PRO A 94 2.39 -5.45 -6.43
CA PRO A 94 2.72 -6.61 -7.24
C PRO A 94 1.82 -7.77 -6.83
N PRO A 95 1.42 -8.63 -7.78
CA PRO A 95 0.64 -9.81 -7.44
C PRO A 95 1.41 -10.61 -6.37
N PRO A 96 0.72 -11.23 -5.41
CA PRO A 96 1.37 -12.14 -4.49
C PRO A 96 2.12 -13.20 -5.31
N LYS A 97 3.41 -13.39 -5.01
CA LYS A 97 4.17 -14.50 -5.60
C LYS A 97 3.73 -15.78 -4.90
N GLY A 98 3.31 -16.78 -5.68
CA GLY A 98 2.78 -18.05 -5.16
C GLY A 98 1.29 -18.00 -4.79
N GLY A 99 0.75 -19.17 -4.48
CA GLY A 99 -0.69 -19.37 -4.17
C GLY A 99 -1.51 -19.96 -5.32
N GLY A 100 -0.88 -20.26 -6.46
CA GLY A 100 -1.48 -21.10 -7.50
C GLY A 100 -1.65 -22.53 -7.01
N PHE A 101 -2.70 -23.23 -7.47
CA PHE A 101 -2.77 -24.69 -7.34
C PHE A 101 -2.17 -25.31 -8.59
N VAL A 102 -1.10 -26.08 -8.42
CA VAL A 102 -0.39 -26.72 -9.52
C VAL A 102 -0.71 -28.21 -9.53
N THR A 103 -0.89 -28.76 -10.73
CA THR A 103 -1.01 -30.20 -10.96
C THR A 103 0.13 -30.61 -11.89
N ILE A 104 0.98 -31.51 -11.42
CA ILE A 104 2.15 -32.00 -12.15
C ILE A 104 1.79 -33.34 -12.76
N TRP A 105 1.91 -33.44 -14.08
CA TRP A 105 1.57 -34.62 -14.87
C TRP A 105 2.83 -35.33 -15.36
N ARG A 106 2.78 -36.65 -15.47
CA ARG A 106 3.73 -37.45 -16.26
C ARG A 106 2.93 -38.41 -17.12
N GLY A 107 2.95 -38.21 -18.43
CA GLY A 107 2.02 -38.86 -19.34
C GLY A 107 0.57 -38.62 -18.91
N ASN A 108 -0.21 -39.69 -18.71
CA ASN A 108 -1.62 -39.63 -18.32
C ASN A 108 -1.85 -39.81 -16.80
N ARG A 109 -0.83 -39.56 -15.96
CA ARG A 109 -0.92 -39.71 -14.50
C ARG A 109 -0.55 -38.41 -13.79
N ILE A 110 -1.33 -38.07 -12.76
CA ILE A 110 -1.02 -36.99 -11.83
C ILE A 110 0.04 -37.49 -10.86
N LEU A 111 1.22 -36.88 -10.88
CA LEU A 111 2.29 -37.18 -9.92
C LEU A 111 2.16 -36.38 -8.64
N TRP A 112 1.59 -35.17 -8.74
CA TRP A 112 1.39 -34.31 -7.58
C TRP A 112 0.34 -33.22 -7.87
N LYS A 113 -0.37 -32.80 -6.82
CA LYS A 113 -1.36 -31.73 -6.86
C LYS A 113 -1.35 -31.00 -5.53
N GLY A 114 -1.18 -29.68 -5.54
CA GLY A 114 -1.12 -28.89 -4.33
C GLY A 114 -0.81 -27.42 -4.59
N PRO A 115 -0.68 -26.63 -3.52
CA PRO A 115 -0.34 -25.22 -3.63
C PRO A 115 1.12 -25.06 -4.07
N GLU A 116 1.38 -24.13 -4.99
CA GLU A 116 2.66 -23.93 -5.70
C GLU A 116 3.87 -23.81 -4.76
N ASP A 117 3.68 -23.21 -3.60
CA ASP A 117 4.70 -23.05 -2.56
C ASP A 117 5.10 -24.37 -1.89
N GLU A 118 4.21 -25.37 -1.91
CA GLU A 118 4.43 -26.72 -1.37
C GLU A 118 4.91 -27.74 -2.41
N ILE A 119 5.24 -27.32 -3.64
CA ILE A 119 5.77 -28.25 -4.66
C ILE A 119 7.01 -28.97 -4.09
N PRO A 120 6.98 -30.31 -4.00
CA PRO A 120 8.13 -31.08 -3.53
C PRO A 120 9.37 -30.81 -4.38
N PRO A 121 10.58 -30.69 -3.79
CA PRO A 121 11.81 -30.39 -4.53
C PRO A 121 12.08 -31.31 -5.72
N ARG A 122 11.70 -32.59 -5.61
CA ARG A 122 11.81 -33.59 -6.69
C ARG A 122 11.06 -33.26 -8.00
N PHE A 123 10.20 -32.24 -7.99
CA PHE A 123 9.47 -31.77 -9.16
C PHE A 123 9.83 -30.33 -9.55
N ARG A 124 10.84 -29.73 -8.89
CA ARG A 124 11.31 -28.37 -9.19
C ARG A 124 12.42 -28.36 -10.25
N ASP A 125 12.99 -29.52 -10.56
CA ASP A 125 14.05 -29.68 -11.55
C ASP A 125 13.44 -30.24 -12.85
N ASP A 126 13.53 -29.46 -13.92
CA ASP A 126 13.32 -29.93 -15.30
C ASP A 126 14.45 -30.93 -15.64
N ASP A 127 14.21 -32.23 -15.47
CA ASP A 127 14.95 -33.22 -16.25
C ASP A 127 14.48 -33.05 -17.71
N PRO A 128 15.35 -32.64 -18.66
CA PRO A 128 14.96 -32.53 -20.05
C PRO A 128 14.51 -33.91 -20.56
N ASP A 129 13.30 -33.97 -21.13
CA ASP A 129 12.74 -35.17 -21.74
C ASP A 129 13.75 -35.72 -22.78
N PRO A 130 14.31 -36.94 -22.60
CA PRO A 130 15.29 -37.50 -23.53
C PRO A 130 14.66 -38.00 -24.85
N ASP A 131 13.34 -37.95 -25.00
CA ASP A 131 12.61 -38.46 -26.16
C ASP A 131 12.11 -37.35 -27.12
N ALA A 132 12.62 -36.12 -27.00
CA ALA A 132 12.45 -35.08 -28.00
C ALA A 132 13.58 -35.14 -29.07
N ALA A 133 13.63 -36.22 -29.84
CA ALA A 133 14.48 -36.36 -31.03
C ALA A 133 13.77 -37.15 -32.14
#